data_AF-A0A1Q3MIA0-F1
#
_entry.id   AF-A0A1Q3MIA0-F1
#
_cell.length_a   1.000
_cell.length_b   1.000
_cell.length_c   1.000
_cell.angle_alpha   90.00
_cell.angle_beta   90.00
_cell.angle_gamma   90.00
#
_symmetry.space_group_name_H-M   'P 1'
#
loop_
_entity.id
_entity.type
_entity.pdbx_description
1 polymer ?
#
loop_
_entity_poly.entity_id
_entity_poly.type
_entity_poly.pdbx_seq_one_letter_code
_entity_poly.pdbx_strand_id
1 'polypeptide(L)'
;MSAKILIIDDETSVRTMMRLALEHTGYTVDIAQDGAEGIEKYGDGAGYDLVLLDQRMPGMNGMEVHQVIRQKNPDAKVIITTAFGTIDLASRAMASGAADFLRKPFTADTLRLSVKSALERPSDKRPNSPMGSFERTTINGYRIELMTEIHDRHFGEVICKYKVHQPSGEDAMVKVILPTYVMELVKAYADTEHVPCQNRFWQAMSEEALANHLWQEAELPADNVLKITELSPSLQRWIDGVMTVESESPNA
;
A
#
# COMPACT_ATOMS: atom_id res chain seq x y z
N MET A 1 15.07 24.26 -11.12
CA MET A 1 13.79 24.89 -10.76
C MET A 1 13.32 24.29 -9.45
N SER A 2 12.62 25.06 -8.61
CA SER A 2 11.97 24.53 -7.41
C SER A 2 10.74 23.72 -7.85
N ALA A 3 10.62 22.48 -7.38
CA ALA A 3 9.48 21.64 -7.73
C ALA A 3 8.18 22.22 -7.14
N LYS A 4 7.10 22.17 -7.92
CA LYS A 4 5.78 22.66 -7.53
C LYS A 4 4.88 21.48 -7.12
N ILE A 5 4.32 21.57 -5.92
CA ILE A 5 3.56 20.51 -5.26
C ILE A 5 2.13 20.99 -5.02
N LEU A 6 1.14 20.16 -5.38
CA LEU A 6 -0.26 20.39 -5.02
C LEU A 6 -0.64 19.49 -3.85
N ILE A 7 -1.21 20.06 -2.79
CA ILE A 7 -1.75 19.31 -1.65
C ILE A 7 -3.28 19.36 -1.71
N ILE A 8 -3.93 18.21 -1.67
CA ILE A 8 -5.39 18.07 -1.71
C ILE A 8 -5.80 17.25 -0.48
N ASP A 9 -6.46 17.88 0.49
CA ASP A 9 -6.81 17.27 1.78
C ASP A 9 -7.91 18.12 2.42
N ASP A 10 -8.93 17.56 3.05
CA ASP A 10 -10.03 18.35 3.65
C ASP A 10 -9.67 18.94 5.03
N GLU A 11 -8.65 18.40 5.69
CA GLU A 11 -8.23 18.83 7.01
C GLU A 11 -7.26 20.02 6.96
N THR A 12 -7.74 21.20 7.36
CA THR A 12 -6.95 22.45 7.33
C THR A 12 -5.63 22.36 8.13
N SER A 13 -5.63 21.65 9.26
CA SER A 13 -4.43 21.40 10.07
C SER A 13 -3.37 20.61 9.31
N VAL A 14 -3.78 19.53 8.64
CA VAL A 14 -2.88 18.67 7.87
C VAL A 14 -2.34 19.41 6.65
N ARG A 15 -3.20 20.11 5.88
CA ARG A 15 -2.76 20.97 4.76
C ARG A 15 -1.71 21.98 5.20
N THR A 16 -1.96 22.67 6.31
CA THR A 16 -1.05 23.70 6.83
C THR A 16 0.29 23.11 7.25
N MET A 17 0.27 21.98 7.97
CA MET A 17 1.48 21.27 8.40
C MET A 17 2.30 20.79 7.19
N MET A 18 1.66 20.14 6.21
CA MET A 18 2.33 19.65 5.00
C MET A 18 2.95 20.81 4.20
N ARG A 19 2.20 21.91 4.02
CA ARG A 19 2.68 23.11 3.33
C ARG A 19 3.92 23.69 4.00
N LEU A 20 3.85 23.94 5.31
CA LEU A 20 4.99 24.50 6.07
C LEU A 20 6.22 23.58 6.02
N ALA A 21 6.02 22.26 6.12
CA ALA A 21 7.10 21.29 6.08
C ALA A 21 7.86 21.31 4.74
N LEU A 22 7.15 21.48 3.63
CA LEU A 22 7.67 21.44 2.25
C LEU A 22 8.18 22.80 1.75
N GLU A 23 7.52 23.91 2.10
CA GLU A 23 8.01 25.26 1.80
C GLU A 23 9.38 25.51 2.47
N HIS A 24 9.58 25.01 3.70
CA HIS A 24 10.86 25.11 4.41
C HIS A 24 12.01 24.35 3.70
N THR A 25 11.69 23.40 2.81
CA THR A 25 12.67 22.70 1.97
C THR A 25 12.85 23.33 0.59
N GLY A 26 12.21 24.48 0.33
CA GLY A 26 12.36 25.25 -0.90
C GLY A 26 11.42 24.84 -2.02
N TYR A 27 10.37 24.04 -1.75
CA TYR A 27 9.32 23.70 -2.72
C TYR A 27 8.27 24.81 -2.82
N THR A 28 7.66 24.96 -3.99
CA THR A 28 6.46 25.80 -4.15
C THR A 28 5.23 24.94 -3.90
N VAL A 29 4.32 25.38 -3.02
CA VAL A 29 3.19 24.56 -2.60
C VAL A 29 1.87 25.30 -2.83
N ASP A 30 0.97 24.67 -3.58
CA ASP A 30 -0.44 25.05 -3.62
C ASP A 30 -1.27 24.06 -2.79
N ILE A 31 -2.37 24.55 -2.22
CA ILE A 31 -3.28 23.75 -1.39
C ILE A 31 -4.69 23.77 -1.98
N ALA A 32 -5.44 22.68 -1.84
CA ALA A 32 -6.85 22.55 -2.19
C ALA A 32 -7.58 21.83 -1.05
N GLN A 33 -8.79 22.28 -0.71
CA GLN A 33 -9.53 21.75 0.43
C GLN A 33 -10.40 20.54 0.11
N ASP A 34 -10.56 20.19 -1.16
CA ASP A 34 -11.33 19.04 -1.61
C ASP A 34 -10.88 18.59 -3.01
N GLY A 35 -11.41 17.46 -3.46
CA GLY A 35 -11.09 16.90 -4.76
C GLY A 35 -11.48 17.79 -5.94
N ALA A 36 -12.57 18.55 -5.85
CA ALA A 36 -13.05 19.41 -6.94
C ALA A 36 -12.10 20.60 -7.14
N GLU A 37 -11.77 21.32 -6.07
CA GLU A 37 -10.76 22.38 -6.08
C GLU A 37 -9.39 21.83 -6.51
N GLY A 38 -9.06 20.61 -6.08
CA GLY A 38 -7.82 19.94 -6.47
C GLY A 38 -7.72 19.68 -7.98
N ILE A 39 -8.78 19.14 -8.59
CA ILE A 39 -8.84 18.87 -10.04
C ILE A 39 -8.85 20.16 -10.86
N GLU A 40 -9.57 21.19 -10.38
CA GLU A 40 -9.60 22.51 -11.01
C GLU A 40 -8.21 23.14 -11.01
N LYS A 41 -7.54 23.16 -9.84
CA LYS A 41 -6.17 23.66 -9.71
C LYS A 41 -5.17 22.87 -10.52
N TYR A 42 -5.32 21.54 -10.59
CA TYR A 42 -4.45 20.68 -11.38
C TYR A 42 -4.51 21.02 -12.87
N GLY A 43 -5.65 21.53 -13.37
CA GLY A 43 -5.80 22.03 -14.74
C GLY A 43 -5.45 20.95 -15.77
N ASP A 44 -4.55 21.27 -16.70
CA ASP A 44 -4.02 20.35 -17.71
C ASP A 44 -2.80 19.54 -17.22
N GLY A 45 -2.43 19.66 -15.94
CA GLY A 45 -1.37 18.88 -15.30
C GLY A 45 0.07 19.32 -15.59
N ALA A 46 0.27 20.30 -16.48
CA ALA A 46 1.61 20.79 -16.87
C ALA A 46 2.31 21.65 -15.80
N GLY A 47 1.62 22.00 -14.71
CA GLY A 47 2.12 22.94 -13.70
C GLY A 47 2.64 22.32 -12.41
N TYR A 48 2.45 21.02 -12.17
CA TYR A 48 2.84 20.37 -10.91
C TYR A 48 3.75 19.18 -11.14
N ASP A 49 4.82 19.12 -10.35
CA ASP A 49 5.77 18.02 -10.35
C ASP A 49 5.30 16.85 -9.46
N LEU A 50 4.44 17.14 -8.47
CA LEU A 50 3.91 16.15 -7.53
C LEU A 50 2.56 16.59 -6.94
N VAL A 51 1.70 15.61 -6.65
CA VAL A 51 0.44 15.80 -5.93
C VAL A 51 0.45 14.97 -4.64
N LEU A 52 0.13 15.58 -3.51
CA LEU A 52 -0.18 14.92 -2.25
C LEU A 52 -1.70 14.90 -2.10
N LEU A 53 -2.29 13.72 -1.92
CA LEU A 53 -3.72 13.53 -2.04
C LEU A 53 -4.26 12.73 -0.86
N ASP A 54 -5.17 13.31 -0.07
CA ASP A 54 -5.91 12.54 0.92
C ASP A 54 -6.83 11.53 0.23
N GLN A 55 -6.80 10.31 0.73
CA GLN A 55 -7.64 9.22 0.29
C GLN A 55 -9.10 9.43 0.67
N ARG A 56 -9.38 9.99 1.86
CA ARG A 56 -10.75 10.24 2.31
C ARG A 56 -11.00 11.74 2.36
N MET A 57 -11.86 12.22 1.47
CA MET A 57 -12.37 13.57 1.50
C MET A 57 -13.90 13.54 1.29
N PRO A 58 -14.65 14.46 1.90
CA PRO A 58 -16.08 14.62 1.60
C PRO A 58 -16.31 14.92 0.12
N GLY A 59 -17.39 14.36 -0.44
CA GLY A 59 -17.78 14.59 -1.83
C GLY A 59 -17.07 13.66 -2.82
N MET A 60 -15.77 13.86 -3.04
CA MET A 60 -14.99 13.08 -4.01
C MET A 60 -13.83 12.35 -3.32
N ASN A 61 -13.74 11.04 -3.55
CA ASN A 61 -12.69 10.18 -2.97
C ASN A 61 -11.34 10.47 -3.63
N GLY A 62 -10.25 10.40 -2.86
CA GLY A 62 -8.89 10.57 -3.38
C GLY A 62 -8.54 9.63 -4.53
N MET A 63 -9.12 8.42 -4.58
CA MET A 63 -8.90 7.52 -5.72
C MET A 63 -9.55 8.01 -7.02
N GLU A 64 -10.71 8.66 -6.93
CA GLU A 64 -11.38 9.26 -8.10
C GLU A 64 -10.57 10.46 -8.62
N VAL A 65 -10.10 11.31 -7.69
CA VAL A 65 -9.19 12.42 -8.01
C VAL A 65 -7.91 11.93 -8.69
N HIS A 66 -7.30 10.86 -8.16
CA HIS A 66 -6.12 10.23 -8.74
C HIS A 66 -6.37 9.74 -10.17
N GLN A 67 -7.51 9.07 -10.42
CA GLN A 67 -7.88 8.63 -11.76
C GLN A 67 -8.03 9.80 -12.74
N VAL A 68 -8.70 10.88 -12.33
CA VAL A 68 -8.86 12.09 -13.17
C VAL A 68 -7.51 12.72 -13.48
N ILE A 69 -6.63 12.86 -12.48
CA ILE A 69 -5.27 13.39 -12.64
C ILE A 69 -4.48 12.53 -13.64
N ARG A 70 -4.53 11.20 -13.51
CA ARG A 70 -3.81 10.25 -14.38
C ARG A 70 -4.37 10.20 -15.81
N GLN A 71 -5.67 10.42 -15.99
CA GLN A 71 -6.28 10.55 -17.33
C GLN A 71 -5.77 11.79 -18.06
N LYS A 72 -5.56 12.91 -17.33
CA LYS A 72 -5.00 14.14 -17.88
C LYS A 72 -3.50 14.03 -18.11
N ASN A 73 -2.77 13.45 -17.15
CA ASN A 73 -1.34 13.27 -17.20
C ASN A 73 -0.95 11.85 -16.72
N PRO A 74 -0.71 10.91 -17.64
CA PRO A 74 -0.29 9.54 -17.33
C PRO A 74 1.07 9.42 -16.63
N ASP A 75 1.84 10.49 -16.52
CA ASP A 75 3.14 10.54 -15.85
C ASP A 75 3.07 11.33 -14.52
N ALA A 76 1.87 11.75 -14.11
CA ALA A 76 1.65 12.45 -12.85
C ALA A 76 2.15 11.62 -11.66
N LYS A 77 2.96 12.26 -10.80
CA LYS A 77 3.45 11.71 -9.54
C LYS A 77 2.45 12.05 -8.44
N VAL A 78 1.72 11.05 -7.97
CA VAL A 78 0.71 11.23 -6.91
C VAL A 78 1.11 10.41 -5.69
N ILE A 79 1.24 11.05 -4.54
CA ILE A 79 1.42 10.40 -3.24
C ILE A 79 0.07 10.44 -2.53
N ILE A 80 -0.45 9.26 -2.17
CA ILE A 80 -1.73 9.17 -1.45
C ILE A 80 -1.46 9.19 0.06
N THR A 81 -2.23 9.97 0.80
CA THR A 81 -2.20 10.02 2.27
C THR A 81 -3.50 9.46 2.84
N THR A 82 -3.47 8.76 3.98
CA THR A 82 -4.71 8.23 4.59
C THR A 82 -4.61 8.09 6.10
N ALA A 83 -5.73 8.24 6.81
CA ALA A 83 -5.85 7.86 8.23
C ALA A 83 -5.96 6.34 8.44
N PHE A 84 -6.39 5.58 7.43
CA PHE A 84 -6.64 4.14 7.50
C PHE A 84 -5.67 3.39 6.59
N GLY A 85 -4.51 3.00 7.13
CA GLY A 85 -3.51 2.23 6.39
C GLY A 85 -3.76 0.73 6.52
N THR A 86 -4.59 0.15 5.66
CA THR A 86 -4.51 -1.29 5.38
C THR A 86 -3.54 -1.52 4.21
N ILE A 87 -2.83 -2.65 4.22
CA ILE A 87 -1.88 -3.05 3.16
C ILE A 87 -2.57 -3.04 1.79
N ASP A 88 -3.86 -3.37 1.74
CA ASP A 88 -4.66 -3.41 0.52
C ASP A 88 -4.82 -2.02 -0.13
N LEU A 89 -5.13 -0.99 0.65
CA LEU A 89 -5.31 0.38 0.14
C LEU A 89 -3.98 0.95 -0.40
N ALA A 90 -2.87 0.69 0.28
CA ALA A 90 -1.54 1.05 -0.19
C ALA A 90 -1.21 0.30 -1.50
N SER A 91 -1.57 -0.99 -1.59
CA SER A 91 -1.36 -1.79 -2.80
C SER A 91 -2.19 -1.29 -3.99
N ARG A 92 -3.47 -0.95 -3.78
CA ARG A 92 -4.36 -0.39 -4.81
C ARG A 92 -3.90 0.98 -5.29
N ALA A 93 -3.50 1.85 -4.38
CA ALA A 93 -2.89 3.14 -4.70
C ALA A 93 -1.66 2.95 -5.62
N MET A 94 -0.73 2.08 -5.23
CA MET A 94 0.48 1.83 -6.03
C MET A 94 0.18 1.13 -7.37
N ALA A 95 -0.75 0.16 -7.40
CA ALA A 95 -1.18 -0.51 -8.63
C ALA A 95 -1.84 0.46 -9.63
N SER A 96 -2.51 1.51 -9.12
CA SER A 96 -3.08 2.59 -9.93
C SER A 96 -2.05 3.61 -10.43
N GLY A 97 -0.76 3.40 -10.14
CA GLY A 97 0.33 4.27 -10.57
C GLY A 97 0.62 5.45 -9.62
N ALA A 98 0.22 5.35 -8.35
CA ALA A 98 0.70 6.29 -7.33
C ALA A 98 2.22 6.16 -7.18
N ALA A 99 2.88 7.28 -6.92
CA ALA A 99 4.32 7.37 -6.70
C ALA A 99 4.71 6.85 -5.30
N ASP A 100 3.85 7.07 -4.30
CA ASP A 100 4.05 6.60 -2.92
C ASP A 100 2.72 6.61 -2.12
N PHE A 101 2.76 6.08 -0.90
CA PHE A 101 1.63 6.03 0.02
C PHE A 101 2.05 6.33 1.46
N LEU A 102 1.41 7.31 2.11
CA LEU A 102 1.73 7.76 3.47
C LEU A 102 0.55 7.55 4.44
N ARG A 103 0.80 6.83 5.52
CA ARG A 103 -0.18 6.65 6.60
C ARG A 103 -0.09 7.79 7.62
N LYS A 104 -1.20 8.49 7.84
CA LYS A 104 -1.39 9.46 8.93
C LYS A 104 -1.51 8.71 10.28
N PRO A 105 -0.94 9.24 11.37
CA PRO A 105 -0.09 10.42 11.42
C PRO A 105 1.34 10.13 10.91
N PHE A 106 1.94 11.09 10.21
CA PHE A 106 3.33 11.07 9.76
C PHE A 106 4.08 12.33 10.20
N THR A 107 5.40 12.25 10.30
CA THR A 107 6.24 13.41 10.67
C THR A 107 6.59 14.25 9.43
N ALA A 108 7.03 15.49 9.65
CA ALA A 108 7.55 16.35 8.58
C ALA A 108 8.73 15.71 7.84
N ASP A 109 9.58 14.95 8.54
CA ASP A 109 10.73 14.27 7.93
C ASP A 109 10.29 13.10 7.05
N THR A 110 9.32 12.30 7.49
CA THR A 110 8.73 11.23 6.66
C THR A 110 8.11 11.80 5.38
N LEU A 111 7.37 12.91 5.50
CA LEU A 111 6.78 13.60 4.35
C LEU A 111 7.86 14.08 3.36
N ARG A 112 8.90 14.77 3.86
CA ARG A 112 10.00 15.31 3.03
C ARG A 112 10.75 14.21 2.30
N LEU A 113 11.03 13.09 2.97
CA LEU A 113 11.70 11.94 2.37
C LEU A 113 10.87 11.36 1.23
N SER A 114 9.58 11.11 1.47
CA SER A 114 8.67 10.55 0.47
C SER A 114 8.53 11.47 -0.76
N VAL A 115 8.35 12.78 -0.55
CA VAL A 115 8.30 13.77 -1.63
C VAL A 115 9.61 13.80 -2.42
N LYS A 116 10.76 13.85 -1.73
CA LYS A 116 12.07 13.85 -2.38
C LYS A 116 12.26 12.60 -3.24
N SER A 117 11.98 11.42 -2.69
CA SER A 117 12.11 10.15 -3.41
C SER A 117 11.19 10.05 -4.62
N ALA A 118 9.94 10.53 -4.51
CA ALA A 118 9.01 10.56 -5.63
C ALA A 118 9.48 11.51 -6.75
N LEU A 119 10.01 12.69 -6.39
CA LEU A 119 10.56 13.65 -7.36
C LEU A 119 11.83 13.13 -8.05
N GLU A 120 12.70 12.43 -7.34
CA GLU A 120 13.95 11.86 -7.88
C GLU A 120 13.75 10.63 -8.77
N ARG A 121 12.61 9.93 -8.67
CA ARG A 121 12.30 8.80 -9.57
C ARG A 121 12.16 9.29 -11.03
N PRO A 122 12.89 8.69 -12.00
CA PRO A 122 12.69 8.95 -13.42
C PRO A 122 11.25 8.62 -13.82
N SER A 123 10.66 9.45 -14.68
CA SER A 123 9.38 9.17 -15.34
C SER A 123 9.58 8.06 -16.37
N ASP A 124 9.69 6.81 -15.94
CA ASP A 124 9.93 5.67 -16.83
C ASP A 124 8.67 4.82 -17.02
N LYS A 125 8.48 4.39 -18.27
CA LYS A 125 7.28 3.73 -18.79
C LYS A 125 7.03 2.41 -18.06
N ARG A 126 5.88 2.34 -17.38
CA ARG A 126 5.28 1.16 -16.72
C ARG A 126 6.11 0.63 -15.54
N PRO A 127 5.53 0.45 -14.33
CA PRO A 127 6.27 -0.13 -13.24
C PRO A 127 6.39 -1.64 -13.47
N ASN A 128 7.51 -2.07 -14.04
CA ASN A 128 8.01 -3.43 -13.89
C ASN A 128 9.35 -3.37 -13.14
N SER A 129 9.29 -3.04 -11.86
CA SER A 129 10.28 -3.43 -10.85
C SER A 129 9.66 -3.32 -9.46
N PRO A 130 10.00 -4.27 -8.55
CA PRO A 130 9.28 -4.48 -7.31
C PRO A 130 9.51 -3.33 -6.33
N MET A 131 8.42 -2.94 -5.68
CA MET A 131 8.30 -2.38 -4.33
C MET A 131 9.62 -2.06 -3.61
N GLY A 132 9.71 -0.83 -3.06
CA GLY A 132 10.43 -0.66 -1.80
C GLY A 132 9.82 -1.63 -0.78
N SER A 133 10.68 -2.37 -0.09
CA SER A 133 10.29 -3.40 0.85
C SER A 133 9.43 -2.83 1.97
N PHE A 134 8.18 -3.30 2.05
CA PHE A 134 7.38 -3.10 3.24
C PHE A 134 7.95 -4.03 4.32
N GLU A 135 8.71 -3.45 5.24
CA GLU A 135 9.20 -4.13 6.44
C GLU A 135 8.09 -4.16 7.50
N ARG A 136 7.59 -5.35 7.86
CA ARG A 136 6.65 -5.52 8.98
C ARG A 136 7.40 -5.95 10.23
N THR A 137 7.31 -5.17 11.31
CA THR A 137 7.87 -5.52 12.61
C THR A 137 6.77 -6.13 13.51
N THR A 138 6.98 -7.36 13.95
CA THR A 138 6.12 -8.03 14.92
C THR A 138 6.40 -7.52 16.34
N ILE A 139 5.47 -7.74 17.27
CA ILE A 139 5.64 -7.34 18.68
C ILE A 139 6.87 -8.00 19.32
N ASN A 140 7.24 -9.20 18.87
CA ASN A 140 8.40 -9.94 19.37
C ASN A 140 9.73 -9.49 18.72
N GLY A 141 9.72 -8.43 17.90
CA GLY A 141 10.92 -7.84 17.30
C GLY A 141 11.36 -8.45 15.96
N TYR A 142 10.65 -9.43 15.43
CA TYR A 142 10.92 -9.94 14.08
C TYR A 142 10.55 -8.92 13.03
N ARG A 143 11.37 -8.76 12.01
CA ARG A 143 11.06 -7.94 10.83
C ARG A 143 10.94 -8.81 9.59
N ILE A 144 9.91 -8.59 8.77
CA ILE A 144 9.63 -9.39 7.58
C ILE A 144 9.73 -8.50 6.34
N GLU A 145 10.52 -8.92 5.35
CA GLU A 145 10.67 -8.27 4.05
C GLU A 145 10.32 -9.28 2.94
N LEU A 146 9.37 -8.93 2.05
CA LEU A 146 9.06 -9.77 0.89
C LEU A 146 10.16 -9.67 -0.16
N MET A 147 10.73 -10.82 -0.55
CA MET A 147 11.77 -10.90 -1.58
C MET A 147 11.19 -11.19 -2.96
N THR A 148 10.27 -12.16 -3.07
CA THR A 148 9.70 -12.60 -4.35
C THR A 148 8.40 -13.39 -4.13
N GLU A 149 7.48 -13.30 -5.07
CA GLU A 149 6.31 -14.16 -5.20
C GLU A 149 6.46 -15.07 -6.44
N ILE A 150 6.19 -16.36 -6.27
CA ILE A 150 6.26 -17.38 -7.32
C ILE A 150 4.91 -18.09 -7.40
N HIS A 151 4.32 -18.13 -8.59
CA HIS A 151 3.14 -18.93 -8.87
C HIS A 151 3.57 -20.23 -9.54
N ASP A 152 3.39 -21.35 -8.86
CA ASP A 152 3.59 -22.66 -9.47
C ASP A 152 2.37 -23.02 -10.32
N ARG A 153 2.47 -22.83 -11.63
CA ARG A 153 1.39 -23.14 -12.58
C ARG A 153 1.10 -24.64 -12.70
N HIS A 154 2.03 -25.50 -12.28
CA HIS A 154 1.86 -26.95 -12.32
C HIS A 154 0.96 -27.42 -11.17
N PHE A 155 1.14 -26.83 -9.99
CA PHE A 155 0.40 -27.22 -8.79
C PHE A 155 -0.68 -26.21 -8.36
N GLY A 156 -0.77 -25.06 -9.03
CA GLY A 156 -1.73 -24.00 -8.70
C GLY A 156 -1.45 -23.34 -7.35
N GLU A 157 -0.20 -23.38 -6.87
CA GLU A 157 0.20 -22.86 -5.56
C GLU A 157 0.81 -21.46 -5.69
N VAL A 158 0.56 -20.63 -4.68
CA VAL A 158 1.28 -19.36 -4.49
C VAL A 158 2.37 -19.58 -3.45
N ILE A 159 3.60 -19.19 -3.78
CA ILE A 159 4.77 -19.30 -2.90
C ILE A 159 5.39 -17.93 -2.75
N CYS A 160 5.32 -17.38 -1.54
CA CYS A 160 5.93 -16.11 -1.18
C CYS A 160 7.23 -16.37 -0.41
N LYS A 161 8.31 -15.69 -0.80
CA LYS A 161 9.63 -15.78 -0.14
C LYS A 161 9.89 -14.51 0.64
N TYR A 162 10.15 -14.65 1.92
CA TYR A 162 10.43 -13.56 2.84
C TYR A 162 11.84 -13.67 3.39
N LYS A 163 12.48 -12.52 3.55
CA LYS A 163 13.62 -12.36 4.43
C LYS A 163 13.09 -11.97 5.80
N VAL A 164 13.46 -12.73 6.82
CA VAL A 164 13.05 -12.51 8.21
C VAL A 164 14.27 -12.13 9.02
N HIS A 165 14.27 -10.91 9.55
CA HIS A 165 15.25 -10.44 10.51
C HIS A 165 14.79 -10.82 11.91
N GLN A 166 15.57 -11.65 12.59
CA GLN A 166 15.27 -12.12 13.94
C GLN A 166 15.73 -11.10 14.99
N PRO A 167 15.12 -11.09 16.19
CA PRO A 167 15.57 -10.23 17.30
C PRO A 167 17.03 -10.50 17.72
N SER A 168 17.53 -11.71 17.50
CA SER A 168 18.93 -12.11 17.72
C SER A 168 19.92 -11.40 16.80
N GLY A 169 19.44 -10.76 15.72
CA GLY A 169 20.26 -10.15 14.66
C GLY A 169 20.57 -11.10 13.50
N GLU A 170 20.08 -12.34 13.54
CA GLU A 170 20.22 -13.29 12.44
C GLU A 170 19.14 -13.10 11.38
N ASP A 171 19.51 -13.29 10.11
CA ASP A 171 18.58 -13.24 8.98
C ASP A 171 18.27 -14.66 8.50
N ALA A 172 17.00 -14.95 8.20
CA ALA A 172 16.57 -16.22 7.63
C ALA A 172 15.66 -16.02 6.42
N MET A 173 15.70 -16.96 5.47
CA MET A 173 14.79 -16.98 4.34
C MET A 173 13.63 -17.93 4.62
N VAL A 174 12.42 -17.40 4.70
CA VAL A 174 11.19 -18.16 4.96
C VAL A 174 10.31 -18.22 3.71
N LYS A 175 9.77 -19.40 3.41
CA LYS A 175 8.77 -19.59 2.36
C LYS A 175 7.40 -19.72 2.98
N VAL A 176 6.42 -18.98 2.49
CA VAL A 176 5.02 -19.18 2.80
C VAL A 176 4.33 -19.79 1.59
N ILE A 177 3.66 -20.92 1.78
CA ILE A 177 3.00 -21.69 0.72
C ILE A 177 1.49 -21.62 0.93
N LEU A 178 0.77 -21.21 -0.13
CA LEU A 178 -0.68 -21.20 -0.24
C LEU A 178 -1.08 -22.25 -1.28
N PRO A 179 -1.49 -23.43 -0.84
CA PRO A 179 -2.00 -24.46 -1.73
C PRO A 179 -3.30 -24.01 -2.41
N THR A 180 -3.58 -24.55 -3.60
CA THR A 180 -4.83 -24.23 -4.34
C THR A 180 -6.08 -24.48 -3.50
N TYR A 181 -6.12 -25.54 -2.69
CA TYR A 181 -7.29 -25.82 -1.86
C TYR A 181 -7.55 -24.74 -0.80
N VAL A 182 -6.51 -24.04 -0.31
CA VAL A 182 -6.70 -22.90 0.60
C VAL A 182 -7.36 -21.75 -0.13
N MET A 183 -7.02 -21.55 -1.41
CA MET A 183 -7.67 -20.52 -2.21
C MET A 183 -9.17 -20.79 -2.37
N GLU A 184 -9.54 -22.06 -2.58
CA GLU A 184 -10.94 -22.49 -2.61
C GLU A 184 -11.62 -22.36 -1.24
N LEU A 185 -10.91 -22.64 -0.14
CA LEU A 185 -11.42 -22.41 1.22
C LEU A 185 -11.71 -20.92 1.47
N VAL A 186 -10.84 -20.02 1.02
CA VAL A 186 -11.07 -18.56 1.15
C VAL A 186 -12.32 -18.14 0.38
N LYS A 187 -12.45 -18.57 -0.87
CA LYS A 187 -13.62 -18.26 -1.71
C LYS A 187 -14.92 -18.74 -1.06
N ALA A 188 -14.91 -19.97 -0.55
CA ALA A 188 -16.05 -20.55 0.15
C ALA A 188 -16.36 -19.81 1.46
N TYR A 189 -15.34 -19.43 2.24
CA TYR A 189 -15.50 -18.68 3.48
C TYR A 189 -16.07 -17.28 3.25
N ALA A 190 -15.58 -16.58 2.23
CA ALA A 190 -15.96 -15.22 1.91
C ALA A 190 -17.20 -15.12 0.99
N ASP A 191 -17.85 -16.24 0.69
CA ASP A 191 -19.01 -16.34 -0.21
C ASP A 191 -18.81 -15.58 -1.54
N THR A 192 -17.66 -15.81 -2.19
CA THR A 192 -17.27 -15.13 -3.44
C THR A 192 -16.58 -16.06 -4.42
N GLU A 193 -16.84 -15.90 -5.72
CA GLU A 193 -16.08 -16.57 -6.78
C GLU A 193 -14.71 -15.91 -7.03
N HIS A 194 -14.59 -14.62 -6.69
CA HIS A 194 -13.42 -13.81 -6.98
C HIS A 194 -12.94 -13.09 -5.72
N VAL A 195 -11.66 -13.26 -5.40
CA VAL A 195 -11.01 -12.49 -4.34
C VAL A 195 -10.48 -11.15 -4.88
N PRO A 196 -10.47 -10.09 -4.06
CA PRO A 196 -9.89 -8.79 -4.39
C PRO A 196 -8.50 -8.93 -4.98
N CYS A 197 -8.15 -8.14 -6.01
CA CYS A 197 -6.78 -7.98 -6.48
C CYS A 197 -5.96 -9.28 -6.73
N GLN A 198 -6.63 -10.41 -6.95
CA GLN A 198 -6.12 -11.79 -7.14
C GLN A 198 -4.73 -12.05 -6.53
N ASN A 199 -3.63 -11.79 -7.24
CA ASN A 199 -2.27 -12.06 -6.79
C ASN A 199 -1.91 -11.36 -5.46
N ARG A 200 -2.32 -10.10 -5.28
CA ARG A 200 -1.98 -9.31 -4.08
C ARG A 200 -2.68 -9.80 -2.83
N PHE A 201 -3.90 -10.32 -2.96
CA PHE A 201 -4.63 -10.88 -1.84
C PHE A 201 -3.88 -12.06 -1.23
N TRP A 202 -3.37 -12.97 -2.08
CA TRP A 202 -2.61 -14.14 -1.63
C TRP A 202 -1.29 -13.75 -0.97
N GLN A 203 -0.60 -12.73 -1.49
CA GLN A 203 0.61 -12.19 -0.89
C GLN A 203 0.35 -11.52 0.48
N ALA A 204 -0.75 -10.77 0.61
CA ALA A 204 -1.08 -10.11 1.87
C ALA A 204 -1.51 -11.15 2.93
N MET A 205 -2.25 -12.17 2.51
CA MET A 205 -2.61 -13.31 3.35
C MET A 205 -1.37 -14.09 3.81
N SER A 206 -0.38 -14.29 2.93
CA SER A 206 0.86 -14.97 3.28
C SER A 206 1.72 -14.20 4.28
N GLU A 207 1.77 -12.88 4.14
CA GLU A 207 2.47 -12.00 5.07
C GLU A 207 1.77 -12.01 6.45
N GLU A 208 0.45 -11.93 6.47
CA GLU A 208 -0.36 -11.98 7.69
C GLU A 208 -0.19 -13.32 8.41
N ALA A 209 -0.19 -14.43 7.68
CA ALA A 209 0.07 -15.75 8.26
C ALA A 209 1.46 -15.84 8.89
N LEU A 210 2.49 -15.34 8.20
CA LEU A 210 3.86 -15.35 8.72
C LEU A 210 4.00 -14.44 9.96
N ALA A 211 3.43 -13.24 9.93
CA ALA A 211 3.44 -12.33 11.07
C ALA A 211 2.73 -12.93 12.28
N ASN A 212 1.59 -13.59 12.08
CA ASN A 212 0.85 -14.27 13.15
C ASN A 212 1.65 -15.43 13.74
N HIS A 213 2.31 -16.24 12.91
CA HIS A 213 3.17 -17.32 13.40
C HIS A 213 4.31 -16.79 14.27
N LEU A 214 5.07 -15.81 13.76
CA LEU A 214 6.18 -15.20 14.50
C LEU A 214 5.74 -14.51 15.80
N TRP A 215 4.50 -14.02 15.84
CA TRP A 215 3.92 -13.45 17.05
C TRP A 215 3.50 -14.51 18.08
N GLN A 216 2.90 -15.61 17.63
CA GLN A 216 2.39 -16.68 18.51
C GLN A 216 3.49 -17.59 19.03
N GLU A 217 4.37 -18.06 18.14
CA GLU A 217 5.39 -19.05 18.47
C GLU A 217 6.72 -18.40 18.90
N ALA A 218 6.92 -17.11 18.57
CA ALA A 218 8.18 -16.40 18.79
C ALA A 218 9.41 -17.09 18.17
N GLU A 219 9.20 -17.97 17.19
CA GLU A 219 10.21 -18.76 16.48
C GLU A 219 9.89 -18.81 14.97
N LEU A 220 10.88 -19.18 14.15
CA LEU A 220 10.68 -19.41 12.71
C LEU A 220 9.89 -20.70 12.46
N PRO A 221 9.12 -20.79 11.36
CA PRO A 221 8.48 -22.04 10.96
C PRO A 221 9.51 -23.16 10.74
N ALA A 222 9.11 -24.41 11.03
CA ALA A 222 9.93 -25.58 10.74
C ALA A 222 10.41 -25.60 9.28
N ASP A 223 11.69 -25.96 9.08
CA ASP A 223 12.37 -25.94 7.78
C ASP A 223 12.35 -24.58 7.05
N ASN A 224 12.04 -23.49 7.76
CA ASN A 224 11.75 -22.17 7.21
C ASN A 224 10.61 -22.20 6.17
N VAL A 225 9.63 -23.09 6.34
CA VAL A 225 8.46 -23.21 5.47
C VAL A 225 7.19 -23.12 6.30
N LEU A 226 6.40 -22.07 6.06
CA LEU A 226 5.04 -21.95 6.58
C LEU A 226 4.05 -22.35 5.51
N LYS A 227 3.41 -23.51 5.67
CA LYS A 227 2.31 -23.91 4.78
C LYS A 227 0.99 -23.49 5.41
N ILE A 228 0.22 -22.65 4.74
CA ILE A 228 -1.16 -22.37 5.16
C ILE A 228 -1.97 -23.60 4.80
N THR A 229 -2.60 -24.22 5.79
CA THR A 229 -3.42 -25.43 5.62
C THR A 229 -4.88 -25.22 6.00
N GLU A 230 -5.18 -24.15 6.73
CA GLU A 230 -6.51 -23.82 7.21
C GLU A 230 -6.65 -22.30 7.41
N LEU A 231 -7.90 -21.85 7.53
CA LEU A 231 -8.22 -20.46 7.85
C LEU A 231 -8.34 -20.31 9.36
N SER A 232 -7.23 -19.98 10.01
CA SER A 232 -7.22 -19.72 11.45
C SER A 232 -8.18 -18.58 11.83
N PRO A 233 -8.67 -18.48 13.07
CA PRO A 233 -9.55 -17.39 13.49
C PRO A 233 -8.94 -15.98 13.32
N SER A 234 -7.61 -15.85 13.29
CA SER A 234 -6.96 -14.56 12.98
C SER A 234 -7.00 -14.27 11.48
N LEU A 235 -6.75 -15.28 10.64
CA LEU A 235 -6.88 -15.15 9.19
C LEU A 235 -8.32 -14.91 8.76
N GLN A 236 -9.30 -15.56 9.38
CA GLN A 236 -10.73 -15.31 9.13
C GLN A 236 -11.10 -13.86 9.44
N ARG A 237 -10.75 -13.36 10.63
CA ARG A 237 -10.97 -11.94 11.00
C ARG A 237 -10.25 -10.98 10.06
N TRP A 238 -9.05 -11.34 9.59
CA TRP A 238 -8.34 -10.56 8.60
C TRP A 238 -9.05 -10.56 7.25
N ILE A 239 -9.52 -11.72 6.77
CA ILE A 239 -10.32 -11.85 5.54
C ILE A 239 -11.58 -11.00 5.67
N ASP A 240 -12.34 -11.12 6.77
CA ASP A 240 -13.53 -10.32 7.01
C ASP A 240 -13.20 -8.82 6.91
N GLY A 241 -12.12 -8.38 7.56
CA GLY A 241 -11.65 -7.00 7.50
C GLY A 241 -11.30 -6.54 6.08
N VAL A 242 -10.67 -7.41 5.28
CA VAL A 242 -10.32 -7.10 3.87
C VAL A 242 -11.58 -7.07 2.99
N MET A 243 -12.49 -8.02 3.15
CA MET A 243 -13.71 -8.16 2.34
C MET A 243 -14.77 -7.11 2.68
N THR A 244 -14.90 -6.72 3.95
CA THR A 244 -15.90 -5.72 4.39
C THR A 244 -15.60 -4.33 3.80
N VAL A 245 -14.31 -3.99 3.67
CA VAL A 245 -13.85 -2.74 3.05
C VAL A 245 -14.22 -2.65 1.56
N GLU A 246 -14.44 -3.76 0.87
CA GLU A 246 -14.99 -3.76 -0.49
C GLU A 246 -16.50 -3.56 -0.54
N SER A 247 -17.27 -4.14 0.40
CA SER A 247 -18.73 -4.01 0.43
C SER A 247 -19.25 -2.59 0.76
N GLU A 248 -18.42 -1.75 1.38
CA GLU A 248 -18.70 -0.34 1.62
C GLU A 248 -18.35 0.56 0.42
N SER A 249 -17.90 0.00 -0.71
CA SER A 249 -17.87 0.72 -1.98
C SER A 249 -19.29 0.74 -2.56
N PRO A 250 -19.97 1.90 -2.65
CA PRO A 250 -21.31 1.94 -3.23
C PRO A 250 -21.21 1.49 -4.70
N ASN A 251 -21.96 0.45 -5.04
CA ASN A 251 -22.43 0.20 -6.40
C ASN A 251 -23.13 1.47 -6.92
N ALA A 252 -22.55 2.14 -7.91
CA ALA A 252 -23.17 2.73 -9.11
C ALA A 252 -22.32 3.88 -9.67
#